data_AF-A0A246U866-F1
#
_entry.id   AF-A0A246U866-F1
#
_cell.length_a   1.000
_cell.length_b   1.000
_cell.length_c   1.000
_cell.angle_alpha   90.00
_cell.angle_beta   90.00
_cell.angle_gamma   90.00
#
_symmetry.space_group_name_H-M   'P 1'
#
loop_
_entity.id
_entity.type
_entity.pdbx_description
1 polymer ?
#
loop_
_entity_poly.entity_id
_entity_poly.type
_entity_poly.pdbx_seq_one_letter_code
_entity_poly.pdbx_strand_id
1 'polypeptide(L)'
;MSRDAAASPLDFQPFPCAVGESMQHGLQHAACSGTYEAIRVKPGYQRMAKAIEGCPEDRRGESIIERNLRNANIDVYMPAFWKELRKHRSRKLVERRMPLLVGYVFVRRDPRDGFDPVREVDGVGV
;
A
#
# COMPACT_ATOMS: atom_id res chain seq x y z
N MET A 1 -20.82 6.73 26.76
CA MET A 1 -20.42 5.67 27.71
C MET A 1 -20.91 4.38 27.08
N SER A 2 -20.15 3.38 26.67
CA SER A 2 -18.73 2.97 26.70
C SER A 2 -18.55 2.13 25.41
N ARG A 3 -17.54 2.39 24.57
CA ARG A 3 -16.25 1.66 24.48
C ARG A 3 -16.37 0.20 24.06
N ASP A 4 -15.45 -0.16 23.16
CA ASP A 4 -14.97 -1.51 22.83
C ASP A 4 -15.57 -2.18 21.58
N ALA A 5 -15.14 -1.69 20.41
CA ALA A 5 -14.85 -2.56 19.27
C ALA A 5 -13.36 -2.35 18.93
N ALA A 6 -12.50 -2.98 19.72
CA ALA A 6 -11.10 -3.11 19.38
C ALA A 6 -11.01 -3.94 18.08
N ALA A 7 -10.62 -3.30 16.99
CA ALA A 7 -10.18 -4.04 15.80
C ALA A 7 -8.93 -4.83 16.21
N SER A 8 -9.06 -6.15 16.20
CA SER A 8 -7.99 -7.10 16.49
C SER A 8 -6.76 -6.82 15.61
N PRO A 9 -5.53 -6.84 16.16
CA PRO A 9 -4.33 -6.43 15.43
C PRO A 9 -3.79 -7.49 14.44
N LEU A 10 -4.59 -8.48 14.03
CA LEU A 10 -4.11 -9.64 13.25
C LEU A 10 -5.01 -10.07 12.09
N ASP A 11 -5.97 -9.25 11.65
CA ASP A 11 -6.70 -9.54 10.40
C ASP A 11 -5.89 -9.07 9.18
N PHE A 12 -4.68 -9.62 9.04
CA PHE A 12 -3.90 -9.62 7.81
C PHE A 12 -4.48 -10.70 6.90
N GLN A 13 -5.62 -10.39 6.26
CA GLN A 13 -6.09 -11.21 5.15
C GLN A 13 -5.12 -10.99 3.98
N PRO A 14 -4.39 -12.02 3.50
CA PRO A 14 -3.70 -11.90 2.23
C PRO A 14 -4.77 -11.63 1.16
N PHE A 15 -4.68 -10.48 0.48
CA PHE A 15 -5.59 -10.18 -0.62
C PHE A 15 -5.53 -11.33 -1.65
N PRO A 16 -6.68 -11.89 -2.07
CA PRO A 16 -6.70 -12.96 -3.03
C PRO A 16 -5.99 -12.50 -4.29
N CYS A 17 -4.98 -13.26 -4.70
CA CYS A 17 -4.36 -13.12 -6.01
C CYS A 17 -5.49 -13.21 -7.04
N ALA A 18 -5.75 -12.12 -7.77
CA ALA A 18 -6.73 -12.13 -8.86
C ALA A 18 -6.17 -13.01 -9.98
N VAL A 19 -6.48 -14.30 -9.92
CA VAL A 19 -6.17 -15.26 -10.96
C VAL A 19 -7.03 -14.90 -12.17
N GLY A 20 -6.41 -14.38 -13.22
CA GLY A 20 -7.04 -14.31 -14.54
C GLY A 20 -7.43 -15.72 -14.97
N GLU A 21 -8.72 -15.94 -15.18
CA GLU A 21 -9.26 -17.21 -15.67
C GLU A 21 -8.75 -17.49 -17.08
N SER A 22 -7.93 -18.54 -17.21
CA SER A 22 -7.82 -19.27 -18.48
C SER A 22 -7.68 -20.77 -18.19
N MET A 23 -8.55 -21.52 -18.86
CA MET A 23 -8.89 -22.93 -18.67
C MET A 23 -7.73 -23.95 -18.77
N GLN A 24 -7.86 -25.00 -17.95
CA GLN A 24 -7.59 -26.42 -18.20
C GLN A 24 -6.16 -26.86 -18.58
N HIS A 25 -5.41 -27.37 -17.60
CA HIS A 25 -4.96 -28.77 -17.50
C HIS A 25 -3.75 -28.89 -16.54
N GLY A 26 -3.82 -29.84 -15.62
CA GLY A 26 -2.64 -30.36 -14.91
C GLY A 26 -2.33 -29.64 -13.59
N LEU A 27 -2.45 -30.40 -12.51
CA LEU A 27 -2.06 -30.03 -11.15
C LEU A 27 -0.58 -29.62 -11.08
N GLN A 28 -0.31 -28.33 -11.17
CA GLN A 28 0.81 -27.72 -10.47
C GLN A 28 0.21 -26.68 -9.54
N HIS A 29 0.24 -26.97 -8.24
CA HIS A 29 0.10 -25.93 -7.24
C HIS A 29 1.25 -24.96 -7.47
N ALA A 30 1.02 -23.93 -8.29
CA ALA A 30 1.90 -22.78 -8.40
C ALA A 30 1.90 -22.15 -7.01
N ALA A 31 2.90 -22.50 -6.21
CA ALA A 31 3.10 -21.90 -4.91
C ALA A 31 3.11 -20.39 -5.14
N CYS A 32 2.10 -19.71 -4.57
CA CYS A 32 2.05 -18.27 -4.47
C CYS A 32 3.18 -17.84 -3.51
N SER A 33 4.43 -17.99 -3.94
CA SER A 33 5.62 -17.64 -3.17
C SER A 33 6.01 -16.21 -3.49
N GLY A 34 5.05 -15.29 -3.35
CA GLY A 34 5.33 -13.86 -3.40
C GLY A 34 6.06 -13.46 -2.12
N THR A 35 7.25 -12.90 -2.24
CA THR A 35 7.97 -12.32 -1.09
C THR A 35 7.75 -10.81 -1.06
N TYR A 36 7.77 -10.23 0.13
CA TYR A 36 7.74 -8.77 0.28
C TYR A 36 9.16 -8.25 0.39
N GLU A 37 9.56 -7.41 -0.55
CA GLU A 37 10.87 -6.75 -0.55
C GLU A 37 10.72 -5.28 -0.15
N ALA A 38 11.65 -4.77 0.66
CA ALA A 38 11.68 -3.38 1.07
C ALA A 38 12.48 -2.53 0.08
N ILE A 39 11.86 -1.46 -0.42
CA ILE A 39 12.44 -0.60 -1.45
C ILE A 39 12.59 0.82 -0.92
N ARG A 40 13.67 1.49 -1.33
CA ARG A 40 13.91 2.89 -1.02
C ARG A 40 12.96 3.80 -1.79
N VAL A 41 12.41 4.79 -1.11
CA VAL A 41 11.52 5.80 -1.72
C VAL A 41 12.22 7.15 -1.70
N LYS A 42 12.15 7.88 -2.82
CA LYS A 42 12.64 9.26 -2.93
C LYS A 42 11.91 10.15 -1.91
N PRO A 43 12.62 11.13 -1.31
CA PRO A 43 12.01 12.03 -0.35
C PRO A 43 10.86 12.81 -1.00
N GLY A 44 9.75 12.96 -0.28
CA GLY A 44 8.56 13.68 -0.76
C GLY A 44 7.47 12.80 -1.39
N TYR A 45 7.78 11.56 -1.79
CA TYR A 45 6.81 10.65 -2.42
C TYR A 45 5.91 9.89 -1.42
N GLN A 46 6.24 9.91 -0.13
CA GLN A 46 5.38 9.36 0.92
C GLN A 46 4.36 10.37 1.48
N ARG A 47 4.18 11.51 0.82
CA ARG A 47 3.10 12.45 1.15
C ARG A 47 1.76 11.85 0.73
N MET A 48 0.69 12.26 1.41
CA MET A 48 -0.67 11.89 0.99
C MET A 48 -0.92 12.36 -0.45
N ALA A 49 -1.38 11.45 -1.29
CA ALA A 49 -1.76 11.76 -2.64
C ALA A 49 -3.07 12.55 -2.66
N LYS A 50 -3.30 13.33 -3.73
CA LYS A 50 -4.54 14.07 -3.91
C LYS A 50 -5.72 13.10 -3.95
N ALA A 51 -6.79 13.37 -3.20
CA ALA A 51 -8.00 12.56 -3.26
C ALA A 51 -8.57 12.55 -4.70
N ILE A 52 -8.96 11.38 -5.16
CA ILE A 52 -9.65 11.18 -6.44
C ILE A 52 -11.09 10.82 -6.10
N GLU A 53 -12.04 11.51 -6.73
CA GLU A 53 -13.47 11.24 -6.54
C GLU A 53 -13.83 9.89 -7.18
N GLY A 54 -14.60 9.06 -6.47
CA GLY A 54 -15.01 7.73 -6.94
C GLY A 54 -13.96 6.62 -6.79
N CYS A 55 -12.81 6.88 -6.16
CA CYS A 55 -11.87 5.81 -5.82
C CYS A 55 -12.43 4.88 -4.73
N PRO A 56 -12.11 3.58 -4.78
CA PRO A 56 -12.48 2.63 -3.73
C PRO A 56 -11.83 3.01 -2.39
N GLU A 57 -12.47 2.62 -1.29
CA GLU A 57 -12.13 3.06 0.06
C GLU A 57 -10.70 2.66 0.47
N ASP A 58 -10.21 1.54 -0.05
CA ASP A 58 -8.85 1.03 0.16
C ASP A 58 -7.76 1.96 -0.41
N ARG A 59 -8.10 2.82 -1.38
CA ARG A 59 -7.21 3.82 -1.98
C ARG A 59 -7.33 5.20 -1.31
N ARG A 60 -8.27 5.36 -0.37
CA ARG A 60 -8.49 6.65 0.29
C ARG A 60 -7.28 6.99 1.17
N GLY A 61 -6.65 8.11 0.87
CA GLY A 61 -5.48 8.57 1.60
C GLY A 61 -4.23 7.72 1.36
N GLU A 62 -4.14 7.04 0.22
CA GLU A 62 -2.88 6.48 -0.27
C GLU A 62 -1.79 7.57 -0.37
N SER A 63 -0.54 7.17 -0.17
CA SER A 63 0.60 8.02 -0.49
C SER A 63 0.83 8.08 -2.00
N ILE A 64 1.60 9.08 -2.46
CA ILE A 64 1.93 9.23 -3.89
C ILE A 64 2.63 7.98 -4.40
N ILE A 65 3.56 7.40 -3.62
CA ILE A 65 4.25 6.17 -4.01
C ILE A 65 3.32 4.94 -4.08
N GLU A 66 2.41 4.77 -3.12
CA GLU A 66 1.42 3.67 -3.17
C GLU A 66 0.54 3.78 -4.41
N ARG A 67 0.11 5.01 -4.75
CA ARG A 67 -0.64 5.28 -5.98
C ARG A 67 0.14 4.86 -7.22
N ASN A 68 1.39 5.32 -7.33
CA ASN A 68 2.21 5.09 -8.50
C ASN A 68 2.47 3.59 -8.71
N LEU A 69 2.81 2.87 -7.63
CA LEU A 69 3.01 1.42 -7.66
C LEU A 69 1.72 0.66 -8.04
N ARG A 70 0.58 1.00 -7.43
CA ARG A 70 -0.70 0.37 -7.77
C ARG A 70 -1.13 0.66 -9.21
N ASN A 71 -0.89 1.87 -9.70
CA ASN A 71 -1.16 2.23 -11.10
C ASN A 71 -0.27 1.45 -12.08
N ALA A 72 0.91 1.01 -11.65
CA ALA A 72 1.80 0.11 -12.39
C ALA A 72 1.45 -1.38 -12.19
N ASN A 73 0.29 -1.70 -11.58
CA ASN A 73 -0.14 -3.05 -11.21
C ASN A 73 0.83 -3.78 -10.27
N ILE A 74 1.54 -3.03 -9.41
CA ILE A 74 2.45 -3.58 -8.42
C ILE A 74 1.77 -3.52 -7.04
N ASP A 75 1.69 -4.68 -6.40
CA ASP A 75 1.13 -4.80 -5.06
C ASP A 75 2.08 -4.20 -4.02
N VAL A 76 1.54 -3.26 -3.24
CA VAL A 76 2.30 -2.45 -2.31
C VAL A 76 1.67 -2.50 -0.92
N TYR A 77 2.52 -2.64 0.09
CA TYR A 77 2.16 -2.53 1.48
C TYR A 77 3.00 -1.44 2.14
N MET A 78 2.34 -0.39 2.65
CA MET A 78 2.99 0.66 3.43
C MET A 78 2.29 0.83 4.78
N PRO A 79 2.91 0.38 5.88
CA PRO A 79 2.32 0.51 7.20
C PRO A 79 2.30 1.98 7.62
N ALA A 80 1.12 2.46 8.01
CA ALA A 80 0.87 3.86 8.34
C ALA A 80 -0.27 3.97 9.35
N PHE A 81 -0.27 5.04 10.13
CA PHE A 81 -1.34 5.35 11.08
C PHE A 81 -1.98 6.69 10.76
N TRP A 82 -3.26 6.81 11.12
CA TRP A 82 -4.01 8.06 11.03
C TRP A 82 -3.83 8.86 12.30
N LYS A 83 -3.54 10.15 12.14
CA LYS A 83 -3.45 11.09 13.25
C LYS A 83 -4.46 12.21 13.04
N GLU A 84 -5.38 12.33 13.98
CA GLU A 84 -6.28 13.47 14.09
C GLU A 84 -5.61 14.57 14.91
N LEU A 85 -5.37 15.72 14.27
CA LEU A 85 -4.78 16.88 14.89
C LEU A 85 -5.82 17.98 14.98
N ARG A 86 -6.34 18.23 16.19
CA ARG A 86 -7.19 19.39 16.46
C ARG A 86 -6.32 20.60 16.76
N LYS A 87 -6.32 21.60 15.87
CA LYS A 87 -5.57 22.84 16.10
C LYS A 87 -6.15 23.60 17.30
N HIS A 88 -5.30 23.96 18.26
CA HIS A 88 -5.71 24.68 19.47
C HIS A 88 -6.42 26.01 19.16
N ARG A 89 -5.80 26.87 18.32
CA ARG A 89 -6.32 28.22 18.03
C ARG A 89 -7.52 28.22 17.08
N SER A 90 -7.47 27.44 16.00
CA SER A 90 -8.49 27.48 14.95
C SER A 90 -9.59 26.43 15.09
N ARG A 91 -9.47 25.49 16.05
CA ARG A 91 -10.33 24.31 16.27
C ARG A 91 -10.53 23.39 15.05
N LYS A 92 -9.94 23.72 13.89
CA LYS A 92 -9.91 22.89 12.68
C LYS A 92 -9.32 21.53 12.99
N LEU A 93 -10.05 20.49 12.61
CA LEU A 93 -9.60 19.10 12.60
C LEU A 93 -8.78 18.88 11.34
N VAL A 94 -7.58 18.35 11.50
CA VAL A 94 -6.72 17.96 10.39
C VAL A 94 -6.39 16.50 10.56
N GLU A 95 -6.94 15.67 9.68
CA GLU A 95 -6.60 14.26 9.56
C GLU A 95 -5.38 14.13 8.66
N ARG A 96 -4.37 13.38 9.12
CA ARG A 96 -3.19 13.06 8.31
C ARG A 96 -2.82 11.60 8.47
N ARG A 97 -2.53 10.94 7.36
CA ARG A 97 -1.86 9.65 7.34
C ARG A 97 -0.36 9.85 7.49
N MET A 98 0.22 9.19 8.49
CA MET A 98 1.65 9.24 8.79
C MET A 98 2.26 7.86 8.52
N PRO A 99 3.24 7.74 7.61
CA PRO A 99 3.95 6.48 7.39
C PRO A 99 4.78 6.11 8.62
N LEU A 100 4.83 4.82 8.95
CA LEU A 100 5.67 4.32 10.05
C LEU A 100 7.15 4.29 9.68
N LEU A 101 7.45 3.87 8.45
CA LEU A 101 8.82 3.76 7.93
C LEU A 101 9.04 4.77 6.81
N VAL A 102 9.58 5.94 7.19
CA VAL A 102 9.85 7.01 6.22
C VAL A 102 11.02 6.60 5.32
N GLY A 103 10.85 6.74 4.00
CA GLY A 103 11.86 6.40 2.99
C GLY A 103 11.87 4.93 2.54
N TYR A 104 10.93 4.12 3.02
CA TYR A 104 10.78 2.71 2.61
C TYR A 104 9.34 2.33 2.31
N VAL A 105 9.18 1.36 1.41
CA VAL A 105 7.90 0.74 1.08
C VAL A 105 8.09 -0.76 0.82
N PHE A 106 7.10 -1.59 1.13
CA PHE A 106 7.16 -3.03 0.83
C PHE A 106 6.38 -3.32 -0.44
N VAL A 107 6.98 -4.07 -1.35
CA VAL A 107 6.34 -4.51 -2.60
C VAL A 107 6.32 -6.02 -2.63
N ARG A 108 5.17 -6.60 -3.02
CA ARG A 108 5.07 -8.04 -3.27
C ARG A 108 5.68 -8.34 -4.63
N ARG A 109 6.58 -9.31 -4.68
CA ARG A 109 7.26 -9.74 -5.90
C ARG A 109 7.27 -11.26 -6.03
N ASP A 110 7.03 -11.74 -7.25
CA ASP A 110 7.32 -13.13 -7.62
C ASP A 110 8.82 -13.24 -7.95
N PRO A 111 9.54 -14.23 -7.40
CA PRO A 111 10.97 -14.44 -7.70
C PRO A 111 11.30 -14.59 -9.20
N ARG A 112 10.32 -14.90 -10.06
CA ARG A 112 10.50 -15.02 -11.52
C ARG A 112 10.50 -13.68 -12.24
N ASP A 113 9.86 -12.66 -11.69
CA ASP A 113 9.75 -11.35 -12.31
C ASP A 113 10.98 -10.51 -12.02
N GLY A 114 11.50 -9.77 -13.01
CA GLY A 114 12.61 -8.84 -12.81
C GLY A 114 12.27 -7.69 -11.84
N PHE A 115 13.28 -7.01 -11.30
CA PHE A 115 13.09 -5.84 -10.43
C PHE A 115 12.98 -4.51 -11.22
N ASP A 116 13.26 -4.56 -12.53
CA ASP A 116 13.22 -3.42 -13.43
C ASP A 116 11.87 -2.67 -13.47
N PRO A 117 10.69 -3.31 -13.55
CA PRO A 117 9.42 -2.57 -13.59
C PRO A 117 9.17 -1.74 -12.33
N VAL A 118 9.71 -2.17 -11.18
CA VAL A 118 9.60 -1.43 -9.92
C VAL A 118 10.51 -0.20 -9.93
N ARG A 119 11.71 -0.30 -10.51
CA ARG A 119 12.67 0.81 -10.62
C ARG A 119 12.20 1.92 -11.57
N GLU A 120 11.39 1.57 -12.56
CA GLU A 120 10.84 2.52 -13.51
C GLU A 120 9.73 3.41 -12.90
N VAL A 121 9.18 3.02 -11.75
CA VAL A 121 8.11 3.78 -11.09
C VAL A 121 8.65 5.07 -10.47
N ASP A 122 7.97 6.18 -10.79
CA ASP A 122 8.34 7.47 -10.24
C ASP A 122 8.19 7.50 -8.71
N GLY A 123 9.25 7.95 -8.05
CA GLY A 123 9.39 7.95 -6.59
C GLY A 123 10.19 6.79 -6.02
N VAL A 124 10.53 5.77 -6.80
CA VAL A 124 11.46 4.72 -6.36
C VAL A 124 12.90 5.26 -6.39
N GLY A 125 13.64 5.02 -5.31
CA GLY A 125 15.06 5.35 -5.18
C GLY A 125 15.92 4.26 -5.83
N VAL A 126 16.95 4.70 -6.56
CA VAL A 126 17.99 3.83 -7.14
C VAL A 126 19.01 3.45 -6.07
#